data_AF-A0A7L5YR96-F1
#
_entry.id   AF-A0A7L5YR96-F1
#
_cell.length_a   1.000
_cell.length_b   1.000
_cell.length_c   1.000
_cell.angle_alpha   90.00
_cell.angle_beta   90.00
_cell.angle_gamma   90.00
#
_symmetry.space_group_name_H-M   'P 1'
#
loop_
_entity.id
_entity.type
_entity.pdbx_description
1 polymer ?
#
loop_
_entity_poly.entity_id
_entity_poly.type
_entity_poly.pdbx_seq_one_letter_code
_entity_poly.pdbx_strand_id
1 'polypeptide(L)'
;MVQVPIIGGRGGDVKGPRPAFDAFKTVAAHLAGFTAARLERQGGVTAVTFERGDRTTTVLWSEVAPRTVALRHRAQGLLVDERARRRR
;
A
#
# COMPACT_ATOMS: atom_id res chain seq x y z
N MET A 1 14.14 5.56 -2.87
CA MET A 1 13.79 6.64 -1.92
C MET A 1 12.36 7.08 -2.20
N VAL A 2 11.40 6.73 -1.34
CA VAL A 2 9.99 7.14 -1.49
C VAL A 2 9.45 7.53 -0.12
N GLN A 3 8.80 8.69 -0.07
CA GLN A 3 8.19 9.29 1.11
C GLN A 3 6.69 9.03 1.02
N VAL A 4 6.07 8.48 2.08
CA VAL A 4 4.64 8.13 2.11
C VAL A 4 3.89 9.08 3.05
N PRO A 5 2.97 9.93 2.56
CA PRO A 5 2.17 10.82 3.41
C PRO A 5 0.89 10.15 3.96
N ILE A 6 0.39 10.65 5.09
CA ILE A 6 -0.81 10.17 5.81
C ILE A 6 -2.08 10.73 5.16
N ILE A 7 -3.07 9.88 4.90
CA ILE A 7 -4.40 10.28 4.38
C ILE A 7 -5.39 10.40 5.56
N GLY A 8 -5.74 11.63 5.94
CA GLY A 8 -6.83 11.92 6.87
C GLY A 8 -7.76 12.97 6.28
N GLY A 9 -9.05 12.64 6.11
CA GLY A 9 -10.06 13.56 5.57
C GLY A 9 -11.31 13.61 6.45
N ARG A 10 -11.64 14.81 6.97
CA ARG A 10 -12.87 15.13 7.71
C ARG A 10 -14.08 15.10 6.78
N GLY A 11 -15.18 14.48 7.24
CA GLY A 11 -16.42 14.31 6.48
C GLY A 11 -17.31 15.57 6.43
N GLY A 12 -17.92 15.77 5.26
CA GLY A 12 -19.04 16.68 5.00
C GLY A 12 -19.77 16.20 3.74
N ASP A 13 -21.10 16.18 3.78
CA ASP A 13 -21.97 15.67 2.71
C ASP A 13 -21.80 16.45 1.40
N VAL A 14 -21.13 15.83 0.44
CA VAL A 14 -21.05 16.29 -0.95
C VAL A 14 -21.22 15.06 -1.83
N LYS A 15 -22.06 15.13 -2.88
CA LYS A 15 -21.95 14.24 -4.06
C LYS A 15 -20.63 14.57 -4.77
N GLY A 16 -19.53 14.24 -4.13
CA GLY A 16 -18.16 14.40 -4.60
C GLY A 16 -17.48 13.03 -4.69
N PRO A 17 -16.27 12.97 -5.28
CA PRO A 17 -15.49 11.73 -5.34
C PRO A 17 -15.42 11.12 -3.94
N ARG A 18 -15.73 9.83 -3.83
CA ARG A 18 -15.73 9.09 -2.56
C ARG A 18 -14.36 8.45 -2.40
N PRO A 19 -13.39 9.10 -1.74
CA PRO A 19 -11.99 8.69 -1.84
C PRO A 19 -11.76 7.29 -1.25
N ALA A 20 -12.48 6.96 -0.19
CA ALA A 20 -12.46 5.62 0.41
C ALA A 20 -13.03 4.55 -0.55
N PHE A 21 -14.07 4.87 -1.32
CA PHE A 21 -14.65 3.93 -2.28
C PHE A 21 -13.73 3.72 -3.49
N ASP A 22 -13.07 4.76 -3.98
CA ASP A 22 -12.11 4.65 -5.08
C ASP A 22 -10.82 3.92 -4.65
N ALA A 23 -10.37 4.15 -3.40
CA ALA A 23 -9.30 3.36 -2.80
C ALA A 23 -9.69 1.88 -2.70
N PHE A 24 -10.91 1.59 -2.23
CA PHE A 24 -11.42 0.21 -2.15
C PHE A 24 -11.42 -0.48 -3.52
N LYS A 25 -11.92 0.16 -4.59
CA LYS A 25 -11.89 -0.41 -5.94
C LYS A 25 -10.46 -0.75 -6.38
N THR A 26 -9.53 0.19 -6.15
CA THR A 26 -8.12 0.03 -6.51
C THR A 26 -7.50 -1.17 -5.80
N VAL A 27 -7.71 -1.27 -4.48
CA VAL A 27 -7.21 -2.35 -3.64
C VAL A 27 -7.82 -3.68 -4.04
N ALA A 28 -9.14 -3.74 -4.20
CA ALA A 28 -9.84 -4.94 -4.62
C ALA A 28 -9.33 -5.47 -5.97
N ALA A 29 -9.09 -4.58 -6.94
CA ALA A 29 -8.54 -4.97 -8.25
C ALA A 29 -7.10 -5.51 -8.16
N HIS A 30 -6.22 -4.87 -7.38
CA HIS A 30 -4.82 -5.28 -7.28
C HIS A 30 -4.62 -6.56 -6.47
N LEU A 31 -5.45 -6.74 -5.44
CA LEU A 31 -5.34 -7.86 -4.50
C LEU A 31 -6.26 -9.03 -4.85
N ALA A 32 -7.12 -8.91 -5.86
CA ALA A 32 -7.98 -10.02 -6.29
C ALA A 32 -7.18 -11.33 -6.47
N GLY A 33 -7.71 -12.40 -5.86
CA GLY A 33 -7.14 -13.75 -5.95
C GLY A 33 -5.89 -14.01 -5.11
N PHE A 34 -5.55 -13.16 -4.12
CA PHE A 34 -4.52 -13.53 -3.16
C PHE A 34 -4.92 -14.80 -2.38
N THR A 35 -3.93 -15.63 -2.06
CA THR A 35 -4.13 -16.90 -1.34
C THR A 35 -3.69 -16.81 0.11
N ALA A 36 -2.76 -15.91 0.43
CA ALA A 36 -2.30 -15.65 1.78
C ALA A 36 -1.97 -14.17 1.99
N ALA A 37 -2.06 -13.72 3.23
CA ALA A 37 -1.64 -12.39 3.65
C ALA A 37 -0.88 -12.47 4.97
N ARG A 38 0.21 -11.70 5.09
CA ARG A 38 1.03 -11.58 6.30
C ARG A 38 1.15 -10.11 6.69
N LEU A 39 0.87 -9.82 7.96
CA LEU A 39 1.03 -8.51 8.56
C LEU A 39 2.31 -8.47 9.38
N GLU A 40 3.16 -7.48 9.12
CA GLU A 40 4.38 -7.23 9.87
C GLU A 40 4.39 -5.78 10.37
N ARG A 41 4.80 -5.58 11.62
CA ARG A 41 4.93 -4.26 12.23
C ARG A 41 6.33 -4.12 12.80
N GLN A 42 7.09 -3.13 12.34
CA GLN A 42 8.44 -2.89 12.81
C GLN A 42 8.74 -1.39 12.82
N GLY A 43 9.17 -0.87 13.97
CA GLY A 43 9.69 0.50 14.07
C GLY A 43 8.71 1.60 13.63
N GLY A 44 7.40 1.40 13.80
CA GLY A 44 6.36 2.34 13.37
C GLY A 44 5.98 2.26 11.89
N VAL A 45 6.49 1.25 11.18
CA VAL A 45 6.07 0.89 9.82
C VAL A 45 5.18 -0.35 9.91
N THR A 46 4.07 -0.32 9.19
CA THR A 46 3.23 -1.48 8.96
C THR A 46 3.42 -1.94 7.52
N ALA A 47 3.65 -3.23 7.34
CA ALA A 47 3.74 -3.90 6.05
C ALA A 47 2.71 -5.02 5.98
N VAL A 48 1.98 -5.09 4.87
CA VAL A 48 1.08 -6.22 4.57
C VAL A 48 1.53 -6.83 3.26
N THR A 49 1.99 -8.08 3.31
CA THR A 49 2.41 -8.85 2.13
C THR A 49 1.31 -9.82 1.75
N PHE A 50 0.85 -9.71 0.51
CA PHE A 50 -0.11 -10.60 -0.13
C PHE A 50 0.62 -11.53 -1.08
N GLU A 51 0.29 -12.82 -1.02
CA GLU A 51 0.81 -13.85 -1.91
C GLU A 51 -0.27 -14.24 -2.92
N ARG A 52 0.10 -14.28 -4.20
CA ARG A 52 -0.75 -14.73 -5.31
C ARG A 52 0.09 -15.54 -6.30
N GLY A 53 0.17 -16.84 -6.06
CA GLY A 53 0.99 -17.75 -6.87
C GLY A 53 2.46 -17.34 -6.84
N ASP A 54 3.00 -16.96 -8.00
CA ASP A 54 4.38 -16.52 -8.18
C ASP A 54 4.61 -15.04 -7.87
N ARG A 55 3.55 -14.27 -7.58
CA ARG A 55 3.61 -12.83 -7.35
C ARG A 55 3.33 -12.48 -5.89
N THR A 56 4.17 -11.61 -5.35
CA THR A 56 3.93 -10.97 -4.05
C THR A 56 3.67 -9.48 -4.22
N THR A 57 2.73 -8.96 -3.42
CA THR A 57 2.45 -7.52 -3.33
C THR A 57 2.57 -7.09 -1.88
N THR A 58 3.49 -6.18 -1.57
CA THR A 58 3.63 -5.63 -0.22
C THR A 58 3.14 -4.19 -0.19
N VAL A 59 2.15 -3.91 0.66
CA VAL A 59 1.66 -2.56 0.95
C VAL A 59 2.33 -2.08 2.23
N LEU A 60 2.95 -0.90 2.21
CA LEU A 60 3.64 -0.33 3.36
C LEU A 60 3.18 1.08 3.66
N TRP A 61 3.06 1.39 4.95
CA TRP A 61 2.83 2.75 5.42
C TRP A 61 3.46 2.97 6.80
N SER A 62 3.67 4.24 7.13
CA SER A 62 4.10 4.69 8.45
C SER A 62 3.08 5.70 8.99
N GLU A 63 2.62 5.52 10.21
CA GLU A 63 1.59 6.39 10.81
C GLU A 63 2.16 7.63 11.50
N VAL A 64 3.47 7.63 11.79
CA VAL A 64 4.09 8.62 12.67
C VAL A 64 4.95 9.63 11.91
N ALA A 65 5.79 9.15 10.99
CA ALA A 65 6.71 9.98 10.21
C ALA A 65 7.26 9.17 9.03
N PRO A 66 7.76 9.81 7.96
CA PRO A 66 8.48 9.13 6.90
C PRO A 66 9.62 8.25 7.44
N ARG A 67 9.75 7.03 6.90
CA ARG A 67 10.78 6.05 7.30
C ARG A 67 11.42 5.41 6.09
N THR A 68 12.69 5.04 6.23
CA THR A 68 13.41 4.20 5.27
C THR A 68 13.33 2.76 5.75
N VAL A 69 12.95 1.85 4.85
CA VAL A 69 12.85 0.41 5.14
C VAL A 69 13.57 -0.40 4.07
N ALA A 70 14.20 -1.48 4.49
CA ALA A 70 14.73 -2.52 3.61
C ALA A 70 13.69 -3.63 3.48
N LEU A 71 13.37 -4.02 2.24
CA LEU A 71 12.45 -5.11 1.96
C LEU A 71 13.19 -6.25 1.29
N ARG A 72 12.91 -7.48 1.72
CA ARG A 72 13.39 -8.67 1.02
C ARG A 72 12.46 -8.91 -0.17
N HIS A 73 12.99 -8.86 -1.39
CA HIS A 73 12.28 -9.24 -2.61
C HIS A 73 12.93 -10.46 -3.26
N ARG A 74 12.17 -11.27 -4.01
CA ARG A 74 12.64 -12.56 -4.54
C ARG A 74 13.41 -12.48 -5.88
N ALA A 75 13.21 -11.44 -6.70
CA ALA A 75 13.93 -11.30 -7.97
C ALA A 75 13.90 -9.87 -8.54
N GLN A 76 12.70 -9.34 -8.79
CA GLN A 76 12.48 -7.99 -9.33
C GLN A 76 11.25 -7.36 -8.65
N GLY A 77 11.24 -6.03 -8.49
CA GLY A 77 10.16 -5.31 -7.83
C GLY A 77 9.71 -4.11 -8.65
N LEU A 78 8.44 -3.74 -8.48
CA LEU A 78 7.92 -2.46 -8.94
C LEU A 78 7.41 -1.71 -7.73
N LEU A 79 8.06 -0.61 -7.40
CA LEU A 79 7.60 0.30 -6.36
C LEU A 79 6.58 1.27 -6.97
N VAL A 80 5.40 1.31 -6.38
CA VAL A 80 4.33 2.25 -6.75
C VAL A 80 4.04 3.10 -5.52
N ASP A 81 4.10 4.42 -5.68
CA ASP A 81 3.77 5.36 -4.61
C ASP A 81 2.28 5.77 -4.61
N GLU A 82 1.88 6.56 -3.62
CA GLU A 82 0.49 6.99 -3.43
C GLU A 82 -0.08 7.83 -4.59
N ARG A 83 0.80 8.40 -5.43
CA ARG A 83 0.43 9.15 -6.64
C ARG A 83 0.51 8.29 -7.90
N ALA A 84 0.54 6.96 -7.72
CA ALA A 84 0.70 5.97 -8.79
C ALA A 84 2.01 6.09 -9.59
N ARG A 85 3.03 6.77 -9.06
CA ARG A 85 4.34 6.85 -9.73
C ARG A 85 5.08 5.53 -9.55
N ARG A 86 5.65 5.05 -10.65
CA ARG A 86 6.32 3.75 -10.75
C ARG A 86 7.84 3.92 -10.68
N ARG A 87 8.52 3.08 -9.91
CA ARG A 87 9.98 2.98 -9.84
C ARG A 87 10.39 1.51 -9.88
N ARG A 88 11.37 1.18 -10.72
CA ARG A 88 11.98 -0.16 -10.80
C ARG A 88 13.27 -0.18 -9.98
#